data_AF-A0A514BZW4-F1
#
_entry.id   AF-A0A514BZW4-F1
#
_cell.length_a   1.000
_cell.length_b   1.000
_cell.length_c   1.000
_cell.angle_alpha   90.00
_cell.angle_beta   90.00
_cell.angle_gamma   90.00
#
_symmetry.space_group_name_H-M   'P 1'
#
loop_
_entity.id
_entity.type
_entity.pdbx_description
1 polymer ?
#
loop_
_entity_poly.entity_id
_entity_poly.type
_entity_poly.pdbx_seq_one_letter_code
_entity_poly.pdbx_strand_id
1 'polypeptide(L)'
;MSLHRRGLLGLLSAGAAGASLPAAARQAVDVQFLHGVASGDPRQDGLLIWTRVTPSDPSVRAVRVDWSVWRDGDATASVASGTVETGPERDFTVKVPVAGLQPGVDYRYAFSAGEVSSPQGRARTLPVGPTADAVLAVASCQLYPGGYFNAWEVVSKLDRLDAVIHLGDYIYEYGAEPDSYGMTTGARLNRTPQPPHEIVTLADYRQRHAQYKSDPDLQAAHARAPFICVWDDHEVANDTWSGGAENHQSETEGDFLVRKAAALKAYFEWMPIREPEGGLTEDAIYRSFDFGDLASLLMVETRLVARQEALSFATDMPVVGTGRNARPDVDAFRAKLNAPDRDLLGDAQRDWIRSTLTASREAGRPWQVIGNQVVMGRVQGPDITRMASPLEVTVLLARLPAAVRAEVRQSIELFKLGVPFNLDSWDGYPAGRERLYGAFADAGVQPIVLAGDSHAFWVNDLKDASGRRAAVEFATSAISSPSPGDHVQGVPLGAALNAANEEVLLCDQTAKGFVLLTLTPTEAKAELHTVSTIFDKRYDASVLKTYTVAKTADGNGPLVES
;
A
#
# COMPACT_ATOMS: atom_id res chain seq x y z
N MET A 1 -2.40 47.19 -24.47
CA MET A 1 -3.25 46.10 -25.01
C MET A 1 -2.37 45.22 -25.88
N SER A 2 -1.95 44.08 -25.36
CA SER A 2 -1.14 43.10 -26.09
C SER A 2 -1.49 41.71 -25.55
N LEU A 3 -2.21 40.96 -26.37
CA LEU A 3 -2.58 39.56 -26.14
C LEU A 3 -1.78 38.70 -27.13
N HIS A 4 -1.18 37.60 -26.65
CA HIS A 4 -0.63 36.58 -27.53
C HIS A 4 -0.95 35.15 -27.10
N ARG A 5 -1.41 34.40 -28.11
CA ARG A 5 -1.23 32.97 -28.41
C ARG A 5 -1.72 31.96 -27.37
N ARG A 6 -3.04 31.76 -27.33
CA ARG A 6 -3.69 30.45 -27.14
C ARG A 6 -5.10 30.53 -27.72
N GLY A 7 -5.36 29.80 -28.80
CA GLY A 7 -6.69 29.66 -29.38
C GLY A 7 -6.69 29.39 -30.88
N LEU A 8 -7.38 28.30 -31.25
CA LEU A 8 -7.81 27.87 -32.60
C LEU A 8 -6.70 27.28 -33.50
N LEU A 9 -6.85 26.15 -34.19
CA LEU A 9 -7.98 25.33 -34.69
C LEU A 9 -7.44 23.89 -34.83
N GLY A 10 -8.19 22.80 -34.93
CA GLY A 10 -9.53 22.60 -35.49
C GLY A 10 -9.48 21.37 -36.41
N LEU A 11 -10.55 20.58 -36.36
CA LEU A 11 -10.84 19.41 -37.19
C LEU A 11 -10.41 19.56 -38.67
N LEU A 12 -9.78 18.51 -39.20
CA LEU A 12 -9.77 18.21 -40.63
C LEU A 12 -10.17 16.76 -40.86
N SER A 13 -11.46 16.58 -41.08
CA SER A 13 -12.03 15.51 -41.89
C SER A 13 -11.86 15.89 -43.38
N ALA A 14 -11.05 15.14 -44.11
CA ALA A 14 -11.09 15.12 -45.57
C ALA A 14 -10.71 13.71 -46.04
N GLY A 15 -11.65 13.06 -46.75
CA GLY A 15 -11.48 11.73 -47.30
C GLY A 15 -10.36 11.67 -48.34
N ALA A 16 -9.59 10.59 -48.28
CA ALA A 16 -8.78 10.12 -49.39
C ALA A 16 -9.22 8.69 -49.71
N ALA A 17 -9.64 8.49 -50.96
CA ALA A 17 -9.97 7.21 -51.53
C ALA A 17 -8.80 6.22 -51.38
N GLY A 18 -9.14 4.95 -51.16
CA GLY A 18 -8.20 3.89 -50.85
C GLY A 18 -7.11 3.71 -51.91
N ALA A 19 -5.86 3.87 -51.47
CA ALA A 19 -4.77 3.03 -51.93
C ALA A 19 -4.60 1.94 -50.87
N SER A 20 -5.10 0.74 -51.15
CA SER A 20 -4.71 -0.46 -50.39
C SER A 20 -3.22 -0.70 -50.64
N LEU A 21 -2.39 -0.09 -49.80
CA LEU A 21 -1.02 -0.56 -49.64
C LEU A 21 -1.11 -2.03 -49.23
N PRO A 22 -0.33 -2.94 -49.84
CA PRO A 22 -0.23 -4.28 -49.32
C PRO A 22 0.16 -4.14 -47.85
N ALA A 23 -0.60 -4.76 -46.95
CA ALA A 23 -0.16 -4.94 -45.57
C ALA A 23 1.19 -5.65 -45.68
N ALA A 24 2.28 -4.88 -45.62
CA ALA A 24 3.60 -5.44 -45.49
C ALA A 24 3.48 -6.38 -44.29
N ALA A 25 3.70 -7.67 -44.52
CA ALA A 25 3.71 -8.66 -43.47
C ALA A 25 4.74 -8.18 -42.46
N ARG A 26 4.27 -7.48 -41.42
CA ARG A 26 5.13 -7.00 -40.35
C ARG A 26 5.69 -8.25 -39.73
N GLN A 27 7.01 -8.35 -39.76
CA GLN A 27 7.73 -9.48 -39.20
C GLN A 27 7.22 -9.72 -37.79
N ALA A 28 6.75 -10.95 -37.53
CA ALA A 28 6.26 -11.32 -36.21
C ALA A 28 7.42 -11.10 -35.21
N VAL A 29 7.21 -10.19 -34.27
CA VAL A 29 8.15 -9.98 -33.17
C VAL A 29 7.94 -11.12 -32.19
N ASP A 30 9.01 -11.86 -31.88
CA ASP A 30 8.96 -12.91 -30.86
C ASP A 30 8.85 -12.27 -29.47
N VAL A 31 7.78 -12.61 -28.74
CA VAL A 31 7.38 -11.94 -27.49
C VAL A 31 6.75 -12.91 -26.50
N GLN A 32 6.75 -12.55 -25.22
CA GLN A 32 6.13 -13.31 -24.12
C GLN A 32 5.45 -12.38 -23.09
N PHE A 33 4.44 -12.87 -22.38
CA PHE A 33 3.80 -12.16 -21.25
C PHE A 33 4.32 -12.69 -19.91
N LEU A 34 5.57 -12.37 -19.58
CA LEU A 34 6.26 -12.92 -18.40
C LEU A 34 5.76 -12.40 -17.04
N HIS A 35 5.03 -11.28 -17.04
CA HIS A 35 4.65 -10.55 -15.82
C HIS A 35 3.13 -10.55 -15.59
N GLY A 36 2.42 -11.49 -16.23
CA GLY A 36 0.99 -11.65 -16.13
C GLY A 36 0.19 -10.46 -16.65
N VAL A 37 -1.00 -10.30 -16.07
CA VAL A 37 -1.94 -9.21 -16.35
C VAL A 37 -2.44 -8.65 -15.03
N ALA A 38 -2.84 -7.38 -15.02
CA ALA A 38 -3.42 -6.75 -13.85
C ALA A 38 -4.56 -5.82 -14.25
N SER A 39 -5.44 -5.53 -13.31
CA SER A 39 -6.43 -4.47 -13.44
C SER A 39 -6.45 -3.63 -12.17
N GLY A 40 -6.96 -2.41 -12.26
CA GLY A 40 -6.99 -1.54 -11.10
C GLY A 40 -7.79 -0.27 -11.31
N ASP A 41 -7.86 0.52 -10.25
CA ASP A 41 -8.66 1.74 -10.16
C ASP A 41 -10.04 1.60 -10.85
N PRO A 42 -10.88 0.62 -10.46
CA PRO A 42 -12.16 0.43 -11.14
C PRO A 42 -13.01 1.71 -11.05
N ARG A 43 -13.76 2.01 -12.12
CA ARG A 43 -14.78 3.06 -12.16
C ARG A 43 -16.15 2.42 -12.37
N GLN A 44 -17.22 3.19 -12.22
CA GLN A 44 -18.57 2.70 -12.49
C GLN A 44 -18.75 2.32 -13.96
N ASP A 45 -18.09 3.03 -14.87
CA ASP A 45 -18.22 2.86 -16.31
C ASP A 45 -16.97 2.26 -16.98
N GLY A 46 -16.02 1.74 -16.20
CA GLY A 46 -14.73 1.38 -16.76
C GLY A 46 -13.74 0.71 -15.83
N LEU A 47 -12.64 0.26 -16.43
CA LEU A 47 -11.54 -0.45 -15.79
C LEU A 47 -10.22 0.08 -16.33
N LEU A 48 -9.14 -0.01 -15.55
CA LEU A 48 -7.79 0.11 -16.06
C LEU A 48 -7.21 -1.30 -16.19
N ILE A 49 -6.84 -1.73 -17.39
CA ILE A 49 -6.17 -3.03 -17.61
C ILE A 49 -4.71 -2.83 -17.94
N TRP A 50 -3.86 -3.75 -17.48
CA TRP A 50 -2.41 -3.65 -17.54
C TRP A 50 -1.76 -4.98 -17.92
N THR A 51 -0.65 -4.92 -18.66
CA THR A 51 0.31 -6.02 -18.83
C THR A 51 1.69 -5.47 -19.22
N ARG A 52 2.71 -6.33 -19.30
CA ARG A 52 3.97 -6.06 -19.98
C ARG A 52 4.26 -7.15 -20.99
N VAL A 53 4.49 -6.74 -22.24
CA VAL A 53 4.95 -7.64 -23.30
C VAL A 53 6.48 -7.63 -23.31
N THR A 54 7.11 -8.81 -23.28
CA THR A 54 8.58 -8.96 -23.25
C THR A 54 9.06 -9.42 -24.61
N PRO A 55 9.73 -8.58 -25.42
CA PRO A 55 10.39 -9.04 -26.64
C PRO A 55 11.60 -9.92 -26.33
N SER A 56 11.79 -10.98 -27.11
CA SER A 56 13.00 -11.82 -27.03
C SER A 56 14.25 -11.11 -27.57
N ASP A 57 14.07 -10.18 -28.52
CA ASP A 57 15.15 -9.38 -29.11
C ASP A 57 15.18 -7.96 -28.48
N PRO A 58 16.26 -7.57 -27.77
CA PRO A 58 16.39 -6.22 -27.18
C PRO A 58 16.53 -5.09 -28.22
N SER A 59 16.72 -5.42 -29.50
CA SER A 59 16.75 -4.45 -30.60
C SER A 59 15.35 -3.94 -30.98
N VAL A 60 14.30 -4.63 -30.55
CA VAL A 60 12.91 -4.24 -30.79
C VAL A 60 12.64 -2.84 -30.23
N ARG A 61 11.92 -2.03 -31.01
CA ARG A 61 11.57 -0.64 -30.65
C ARG A 61 10.08 -0.40 -30.50
N ALA A 62 9.25 -1.28 -31.05
CA ALA A 62 7.81 -1.19 -30.97
C ALA A 62 7.19 -2.58 -31.03
N VAL A 63 6.18 -2.82 -30.19
CA VAL A 63 5.32 -4.01 -30.22
C VAL A 63 3.87 -3.55 -30.24
N ARG A 64 3.11 -4.06 -31.20
CA ARG A 64 1.66 -3.88 -31.27
C ARG A 64 0.99 -4.92 -30.37
N VAL A 65 0.14 -4.46 -29.46
CA VAL A 65 -0.60 -5.29 -28.51
C VAL A 65 -2.09 -5.04 -28.68
N ASP A 66 -2.81 -6.08 -29.07
CA ASP A 66 -4.27 -6.10 -29.10
C ASP A 66 -4.80 -6.45 -27.69
N TRP A 67 -5.96 -5.91 -27.33
CA TRP A 67 -6.62 -6.18 -26.05
C TRP A 67 -8.11 -6.37 -26.26
N SER A 68 -8.74 -7.15 -25.38
CA SER A 68 -10.18 -7.41 -25.42
C SER A 68 -10.74 -7.55 -24.00
N VAL A 69 -11.97 -7.10 -23.83
CA VAL A 69 -12.77 -7.21 -22.61
C VAL A 69 -14.13 -7.81 -22.96
N TRP A 70 -14.58 -8.79 -22.20
CA TRP A 70 -15.89 -9.43 -22.34
C TRP A 70 -16.49 -9.68 -20.95
N ARG A 71 -17.80 -9.91 -20.87
CA ARG A 71 -18.44 -10.20 -19.57
C ARG A 71 -18.01 -11.59 -19.09
N ASP A 72 -17.83 -11.73 -17.79
CA ASP A 72 -17.52 -13.04 -17.20
C ASP A 72 -18.69 -14.01 -17.44
N GLY A 73 -18.38 -15.20 -17.97
CA GLY A 73 -19.38 -16.20 -18.38
C GLY A 73 -19.84 -16.11 -19.85
N ASP A 74 -19.54 -15.04 -20.58
CA ASP A 74 -19.85 -14.94 -22.02
C ASP A 74 -18.76 -15.63 -22.87
N ALA A 75 -19.18 -16.42 -23.86
CA ALA A 75 -18.27 -17.35 -24.53
C ALA A 75 -17.28 -16.70 -25.53
N THR A 76 -17.56 -15.52 -26.12
CA THR A 76 -16.67 -14.95 -27.17
C THR A 76 -16.88 -13.47 -27.55
N ALA A 77 -18.02 -12.83 -27.27
CA ALA A 77 -18.26 -11.47 -27.76
C ALA A 77 -17.58 -10.42 -26.87
N SER A 78 -16.52 -9.78 -27.38
CA SER A 78 -15.91 -8.64 -26.69
C SER A 78 -16.91 -7.48 -26.64
N VAL A 79 -17.04 -6.86 -25.46
CA VAL A 79 -17.80 -5.61 -25.26
C VAL A 79 -16.94 -4.39 -25.53
N ALA A 80 -15.61 -4.54 -25.43
CA ALA A 80 -14.63 -3.56 -25.82
C ALA A 80 -13.36 -4.27 -26.30
N SER A 81 -12.71 -3.73 -27.32
CA SER A 81 -11.40 -4.19 -27.79
C SER A 81 -10.66 -3.06 -28.46
N GLY A 82 -9.36 -3.23 -28.63
CA GLY A 82 -8.54 -2.26 -29.33
C GLY A 82 -7.12 -2.72 -29.46
N THR A 83 -6.28 -1.79 -29.89
CA THR A 83 -4.86 -2.03 -30.09
C THR A 83 -4.07 -0.83 -29.58
N VAL A 84 -2.96 -1.10 -28.91
CA VAL A 84 -1.94 -0.12 -28.57
C VAL A 84 -0.59 -0.52 -29.16
N GLU A 85 0.31 0.45 -29.28
CA GLU A 85 1.73 0.20 -29.52
C GLU A 85 2.50 0.58 -28.26
N THR A 86 3.49 -0.22 -27.88
CA THR A 86 4.37 0.03 -26.73
C THR A 86 5.83 -0.23 -27.09
N GLY A 87 6.76 0.39 -26.38
CA GLY A 87 8.19 0.33 -26.65
C GLY A 87 9.07 0.50 -25.41
N PRO A 88 10.40 0.55 -25.59
CA PRO A 88 11.35 0.63 -24.48
C PRO A 88 11.25 1.92 -23.65
N GLU A 89 10.65 2.98 -24.19
CA GLU A 89 10.42 4.26 -23.49
C GLU A 89 9.57 4.13 -22.22
N ARG A 90 8.70 3.11 -22.17
CA ARG A 90 7.85 2.73 -21.04
C ARG A 90 8.01 1.26 -20.64
N ASP A 91 9.17 0.70 -20.98
CA ASP A 91 9.52 -0.69 -20.71
C ASP A 91 8.50 -1.72 -21.22
N PHE A 92 7.93 -1.48 -22.40
CA PHE A 92 6.94 -2.33 -23.05
C PHE A 92 5.70 -2.63 -22.19
N THR A 93 5.44 -1.80 -21.18
CA THR A 93 4.20 -1.87 -20.40
C THR A 93 3.03 -1.35 -21.24
N VAL A 94 1.87 -1.94 -21.02
CA VAL A 94 0.60 -1.56 -21.63
C VAL A 94 -0.36 -1.25 -20.51
N LYS A 95 -0.97 -0.06 -20.55
CA LYS A 95 -1.98 0.39 -19.59
C LYS A 95 -3.12 1.03 -20.37
N VAL A 96 -4.31 0.44 -20.30
CA VAL A 96 -5.47 0.84 -21.11
C VAL A 96 -6.65 1.21 -20.20
N PRO A 97 -7.11 2.48 -20.20
CA PRO A 97 -8.37 2.85 -19.59
C PRO A 97 -9.52 2.43 -20.52
N VAL A 98 -10.22 1.36 -20.14
CA VAL A 98 -11.42 0.86 -20.81
C VAL A 98 -12.63 1.60 -20.25
N ALA A 99 -13.43 2.22 -21.11
CA ALA A 99 -14.63 2.97 -20.73
C ALA A 99 -15.89 2.39 -21.40
N GLY A 100 -17.07 2.88 -21.00
CA GLY A 100 -18.35 2.45 -21.56
C GLY A 100 -18.82 1.07 -21.09
N LEU A 101 -18.24 0.56 -20.01
CA LEU A 101 -18.66 -0.69 -19.37
C LEU A 101 -19.89 -0.46 -18.49
N GLN A 102 -20.68 -1.51 -18.26
CA GLN A 102 -21.81 -1.45 -17.33
C GLN A 102 -21.34 -1.53 -15.88
N PRO A 103 -21.89 -0.71 -14.96
CA PRO A 103 -21.55 -0.73 -13.54
C PRO A 103 -21.88 -2.05 -12.84
N GLY A 104 -21.08 -2.39 -11.82
CA GLY A 104 -21.30 -3.57 -10.98
C GLY A 104 -21.23 -4.93 -11.70
N VAL A 105 -20.62 -5.00 -12.89
CA VAL A 105 -20.50 -6.23 -13.69
C VAL A 105 -19.10 -6.82 -13.59
N ASP A 106 -19.02 -8.16 -13.53
CA ASP A 106 -17.76 -8.89 -13.67
C ASP A 106 -17.38 -9.03 -15.15
N TYR A 107 -16.14 -8.69 -15.45
CA TYR A 107 -15.53 -8.81 -16.77
C TYR A 107 -14.31 -9.70 -16.72
N ARG A 108 -13.98 -10.23 -17.90
CA ARG A 108 -12.70 -10.84 -18.23
C ARG A 108 -11.97 -9.96 -19.23
N TYR A 109 -10.64 -10.02 -19.20
CA TYR A 109 -9.81 -9.31 -20.17
C TYR A 109 -8.54 -10.09 -20.49
N ALA A 110 -7.98 -9.85 -21.67
CA ALA A 110 -6.72 -10.42 -22.10
C ALA A 110 -6.04 -9.52 -23.14
N PHE A 111 -4.76 -9.78 -23.37
CA PHE A 111 -3.92 -9.14 -24.36
C PHE A 111 -3.35 -10.18 -25.33
N SER A 112 -3.02 -9.75 -26.53
CA SER A 112 -2.30 -10.57 -27.50
C SER A 112 -1.32 -9.72 -28.32
N ALA A 113 -0.21 -10.33 -28.72
CA ALA A 113 0.76 -9.73 -29.62
C ALA A 113 1.12 -10.78 -30.68
N GLY A 114 0.62 -10.59 -31.90
CA GLY A 114 0.64 -11.64 -32.92
C GLY A 114 -0.19 -12.85 -32.47
N GLU A 115 0.41 -14.03 -32.48
CA GLU A 115 -0.24 -15.28 -32.06
C GLU A 115 -0.09 -15.57 -30.56
N VAL A 116 0.71 -14.78 -29.83
CA VAL A 116 0.97 -14.99 -28.41
C VAL A 116 -0.12 -14.28 -27.60
N SER A 117 -0.78 -15.01 -26.70
CA SER A 117 -1.83 -14.49 -25.80
C SER A 117 -1.32 -14.42 -24.36
N SER A 118 -1.76 -13.40 -23.62
CA SER A 118 -1.54 -13.30 -22.17
C SER A 118 -2.42 -14.29 -21.41
N PRO A 119 -2.16 -14.51 -20.10
CA PRO A 119 -3.19 -15.00 -19.19
C PRO A 119 -4.43 -14.10 -19.21
N GLN A 120 -5.58 -14.65 -18.81
CA GLN A 120 -6.81 -13.88 -18.67
C GLN A 120 -6.92 -13.33 -17.25
N GLY A 121 -7.32 -12.06 -17.12
CA GLY A 121 -7.67 -11.46 -15.85
C GLY A 121 -9.18 -11.34 -15.66
N ARG A 122 -9.61 -11.19 -14.42
CA ARG A 122 -10.98 -10.86 -13.99
C ARG A 122 -10.98 -9.50 -13.31
N ALA A 123 -12.01 -8.71 -13.57
CA ALA A 123 -12.16 -7.36 -13.01
C ALA A 123 -13.64 -7.01 -12.86
N ARG A 124 -14.01 -6.31 -11.80
CA ARG A 124 -15.37 -5.81 -11.58
C ARG A 124 -15.39 -4.29 -11.63
N THR A 125 -16.29 -3.72 -12.42
CA THR A 125 -16.57 -2.27 -12.37
C THR A 125 -17.30 -1.91 -11.08
N LEU A 126 -17.11 -0.70 -10.56
CA LEU A 126 -17.81 -0.26 -9.35
C LEU A 126 -19.34 -0.25 -9.57
N PRO A 127 -20.14 -0.64 -8.56
CA PRO A 127 -21.60 -0.61 -8.68
C PRO A 127 -22.16 0.82 -8.59
N VAL A 128 -23.41 0.98 -9.04
CA VAL A 128 -24.23 2.19 -8.86
C VAL A 128 -25.53 1.79 -8.18
N GLY A 129 -25.97 2.58 -7.20
CA GLY A 129 -27.20 2.34 -6.44
C GLY A 129 -27.05 1.22 -5.40
N PRO A 130 -28.17 0.54 -5.05
CA PRO A 130 -28.20 -0.46 -3.99
C PRO A 130 -27.13 -1.53 -4.11
N THR A 131 -26.21 -1.56 -3.14
CA THR A 131 -25.10 -2.50 -3.10
C THR A 131 -25.18 -3.36 -1.84
N ALA A 132 -25.34 -4.68 -2.03
CA ALA A 132 -25.57 -5.62 -0.95
C ALA A 132 -24.33 -5.83 -0.06
N ASP A 133 -23.15 -5.91 -0.70
CA ASP A 133 -21.88 -6.06 -0.03
C ASP A 133 -20.70 -5.52 -0.85
N ALA A 134 -19.55 -5.37 -0.19
CA ALA A 134 -18.25 -5.19 -0.82
C ALA A 134 -17.22 -6.03 -0.07
N VAL A 135 -16.47 -6.87 -0.79
CA VAL A 135 -15.43 -7.75 -0.24
C VAL A 135 -14.05 -7.29 -0.69
N LEU A 136 -13.24 -6.82 0.25
CA LEU A 136 -11.95 -6.17 0.00
C LEU A 136 -10.83 -6.93 0.71
N ALA A 137 -9.81 -7.36 -0.02
CA ALA A 137 -8.58 -7.87 0.58
C ALA A 137 -7.58 -6.72 0.77
N VAL A 138 -7.13 -6.49 1.99
CA VAL A 138 -6.21 -5.40 2.36
C VAL A 138 -4.84 -5.98 2.65
N ALA A 139 -3.82 -5.51 1.94
CA ALA A 139 -2.46 -6.04 2.00
C ALA A 139 -1.40 -4.94 1.89
N SER A 140 -0.20 -5.23 2.38
CA SER A 140 0.99 -4.39 2.24
C SER A 140 2.27 -5.23 2.41
N CYS A 141 3.42 -4.61 2.19
CA CYS A 141 4.71 -5.10 2.67
C CYS A 141 5.05 -6.52 2.21
N GLN A 142 5.46 -6.62 0.94
CA GLN A 142 5.76 -7.89 0.28
C GLN A 142 7.24 -8.02 -0.10
N LEU A 143 8.16 -7.83 0.87
CA LEU A 143 9.60 -7.96 0.63
C LEU A 143 9.94 -9.29 -0.06
N TYR A 144 10.41 -9.22 -1.30
CA TYR A 144 10.72 -10.40 -2.12
C TYR A 144 11.73 -11.36 -1.47
N PRO A 145 12.89 -10.91 -0.94
CA PRO A 145 13.80 -11.78 -0.19
C PRO A 145 13.23 -12.22 1.17
N GLY A 146 12.17 -11.59 1.68
CA GLY A 146 11.57 -11.89 2.98
C GLY A 146 10.88 -13.25 3.04
N GLY A 147 10.35 -13.74 1.91
CA GLY A 147 9.71 -15.05 1.83
C GLY A 147 8.90 -15.27 0.54
N TYR A 148 8.24 -16.42 0.47
CA TYR A 148 7.24 -16.72 -0.56
C TYR A 148 5.96 -15.93 -0.31
N PHE A 149 5.30 -15.56 -1.41
CA PHE A 149 4.06 -14.82 -1.42
C PHE A 149 2.82 -15.70 -1.23
N ASN A 150 2.88 -16.64 -0.29
CA ASN A 150 1.82 -17.62 0.00
C ASN A 150 0.46 -16.96 0.29
N ALA A 151 0.45 -15.77 0.91
CA ALA A 151 -0.78 -15.02 1.14
C ALA A 151 -1.48 -14.59 -0.16
N TRP A 152 -0.73 -14.28 -1.23
CA TRP A 152 -1.32 -13.96 -2.53
C TRP A 152 -2.00 -15.16 -3.19
N GLU A 153 -1.47 -16.38 -2.99
CA GLU A 153 -2.13 -17.60 -3.42
C GLU A 153 -3.50 -17.76 -2.73
N VAL A 154 -3.59 -17.46 -1.42
CA VAL A 154 -4.86 -17.46 -0.68
C VAL A 154 -5.84 -16.42 -1.24
N VAL A 155 -5.39 -15.17 -1.44
CA VAL A 155 -6.21 -14.10 -2.02
C VAL A 155 -6.74 -14.50 -3.41
N SER A 156 -5.90 -15.09 -4.25
CA SER A 156 -6.28 -15.50 -5.61
C SER A 156 -7.40 -16.55 -5.63
N LYS A 157 -7.56 -17.32 -4.55
CA LYS A 157 -8.53 -18.43 -4.41
C LYS A 157 -9.79 -18.04 -3.64
N LEU A 158 -9.93 -16.80 -3.18
CA LEU A 158 -11.15 -16.33 -2.53
C LEU A 158 -12.36 -16.48 -3.47
N ASP A 159 -13.48 -17.00 -2.96
CA ASP A 159 -14.72 -17.19 -3.73
C ASP A 159 -15.28 -15.86 -4.24
N ARG A 160 -15.25 -14.83 -3.38
CA ARG A 160 -15.71 -13.47 -3.65
C ARG A 160 -14.60 -12.47 -3.32
N LEU A 161 -14.34 -11.56 -4.25
CA LEU A 161 -13.38 -10.46 -4.09
C LEU A 161 -13.74 -9.36 -5.10
N ASP A 162 -14.05 -8.17 -4.60
CA ASP A 162 -14.41 -7.01 -5.42
C ASP A 162 -13.20 -6.15 -5.76
N ALA A 163 -12.27 -6.00 -4.83
CA ALA A 163 -10.99 -5.34 -5.06
C ALA A 163 -9.93 -5.78 -4.04
N VAL A 164 -8.66 -5.61 -4.41
CA VAL A 164 -7.53 -5.65 -3.48
C VAL A 164 -7.12 -4.23 -3.16
N ILE A 165 -6.96 -3.90 -1.88
CA ILE A 165 -6.42 -2.63 -1.40
C ILE A 165 -4.96 -2.88 -1.04
N HIS A 166 -4.03 -2.29 -1.79
CA HIS A 166 -2.59 -2.38 -1.49
C HIS A 166 -2.11 -1.07 -0.88
N LEU A 167 -1.62 -1.12 0.36
CA LEU A 167 -1.35 0.08 1.17
C LEU A 167 0.10 0.58 1.09
N GLY A 168 0.95 -0.10 0.33
CA GLY A 168 2.32 0.31 0.05
C GLY A 168 3.31 -0.82 0.28
N ASP A 169 4.59 -0.55 0.02
CA ASP A 169 5.68 -1.52 0.03
C ASP A 169 5.43 -2.70 -0.92
N TYR A 170 4.93 -2.36 -2.11
CA TYR A 170 4.77 -3.30 -3.21
C TYR A 170 6.12 -3.78 -3.72
N ILE A 171 7.14 -2.94 -3.68
CA ILE A 171 8.54 -3.29 -3.86
C ILE A 171 9.37 -2.78 -2.67
N TYR A 172 10.61 -3.26 -2.58
CA TYR A 172 11.65 -2.70 -1.72
C TYR A 172 12.87 -2.36 -2.55
N GLU A 173 13.66 -1.39 -2.12
CA GLU A 173 14.76 -0.75 -2.83
C GLU A 173 16.13 -1.42 -2.59
N TYR A 174 16.27 -2.15 -1.49
CA TYR A 174 17.54 -2.69 -1.00
C TYR A 174 18.33 -3.58 -1.98
N GLY A 175 19.64 -3.67 -1.75
CA GLY A 175 20.55 -4.57 -2.45
C GLY A 175 20.59 -6.01 -1.90
N ALA A 176 21.65 -6.74 -2.26
CA ALA A 176 21.81 -8.17 -1.95
C ALA A 176 23.01 -8.49 -1.05
N GLU A 177 23.56 -7.50 -0.33
CA GLU A 177 24.65 -7.76 0.61
C GLU A 177 24.18 -8.70 1.74
N PRO A 178 25.05 -9.52 2.36
CA PRO A 178 24.64 -10.53 3.33
C PRO A 178 23.84 -10.00 4.53
N ASP A 179 24.08 -8.75 4.91
CA ASP A 179 23.42 -8.01 5.99
C ASP A 179 22.29 -7.08 5.50
N SER A 180 22.04 -7.01 4.19
CA SER A 180 20.89 -6.27 3.64
C SER A 180 19.56 -6.85 4.13
N TYR A 181 18.56 -5.99 4.20
CA TYR A 181 17.24 -6.31 4.73
C TYR A 181 16.62 -7.54 4.04
N GLY A 182 16.27 -8.56 4.84
CA GLY A 182 15.69 -9.82 4.36
C GLY A 182 16.66 -10.85 3.78
N MET A 183 17.95 -10.54 3.58
CA MET A 183 18.87 -11.43 2.84
C MET A 183 19.20 -12.75 3.53
N THR A 184 19.08 -12.82 4.86
CA THR A 184 19.18 -14.11 5.58
C THR A 184 18.17 -15.13 5.05
N THR A 185 16.95 -14.70 4.73
CA THR A 185 15.94 -15.55 4.09
C THR A 185 16.13 -15.62 2.59
N GLY A 186 16.40 -14.48 1.93
CA GLY A 186 16.52 -14.38 0.48
C GLY A 186 17.56 -15.34 -0.09
N ALA A 187 18.75 -15.40 0.52
CA ALA A 187 19.81 -16.32 0.10
C ALA A 187 19.39 -17.80 0.24
N ARG A 188 18.69 -18.15 1.32
CA ARG A 188 18.21 -19.52 1.57
C ARG A 188 17.14 -19.95 0.57
N LEU A 189 16.27 -19.03 0.15
CA LEU A 189 15.15 -19.32 -0.75
C LEU A 189 15.45 -19.05 -2.22
N ASN A 190 16.68 -18.66 -2.56
CA ASN A 190 17.05 -18.21 -3.91
C ASN A 190 16.15 -17.05 -4.41
N ARG A 191 15.88 -16.10 -3.52
CA ARG A 191 15.04 -14.91 -3.76
C ARG A 191 15.85 -13.62 -3.58
N THR A 192 17.06 -13.60 -4.13
CA THR A 192 17.93 -12.41 -4.10
C THR A 192 17.33 -11.26 -4.93
N PRO A 193 17.35 -10.01 -4.43
CA PRO A 193 16.86 -8.86 -5.18
C PRO A 193 17.54 -8.67 -6.53
N GLN A 194 16.80 -8.16 -7.52
CA GLN A 194 17.28 -7.83 -8.84
C GLN A 194 16.94 -6.37 -9.18
N PRO A 195 17.95 -5.54 -9.53
CA PRO A 195 19.38 -5.85 -9.48
C PRO A 195 19.88 -6.09 -8.04
N PRO A 196 21.04 -6.73 -7.83
CA PRO A 196 21.55 -7.11 -6.50
C PRO A 196 22.21 -5.94 -5.75
N HIS A 197 21.85 -4.70 -6.07
CA HIS A 197 22.30 -3.47 -5.44
C HIS A 197 21.09 -2.58 -5.14
N GLU A 198 21.31 -1.51 -4.37
CA GLU A 198 20.28 -0.54 -4.05
C GLU A 198 19.76 0.18 -5.31
N ILE A 199 18.44 0.18 -5.53
CA ILE A 199 17.86 0.74 -6.75
C ILE A 199 17.76 2.27 -6.65
N VAL A 200 18.32 2.95 -7.66
CA VAL A 200 18.36 4.42 -7.72
C VAL A 200 17.91 4.94 -9.08
N THR A 201 18.24 4.21 -10.16
CA THR A 201 17.92 4.63 -11.53
C THR A 201 16.59 4.05 -12.01
N LEU A 202 16.01 4.66 -13.05
CA LEU A 202 14.78 4.16 -13.67
C LEU A 202 14.91 2.70 -14.14
N ALA A 203 16.08 2.30 -14.63
CA ALA A 203 16.33 0.92 -15.04
C ALA A 203 16.30 -0.04 -13.84
N ASP A 204 16.87 0.38 -12.71
CA ASP A 204 16.85 -0.41 -11.46
C ASP A 204 15.41 -0.60 -10.96
N TYR A 205 14.62 0.47 -10.87
CA TYR A 205 13.21 0.38 -10.43
C TYR A 205 12.36 -0.49 -11.37
N ARG A 206 12.53 -0.35 -12.70
CA ARG A 206 11.85 -1.22 -13.67
C ARG A 206 12.21 -2.69 -13.47
N GLN A 207 13.49 -2.99 -13.29
CA GLN A 207 13.95 -4.36 -13.04
C GLN A 207 13.42 -4.90 -11.71
N ARG A 208 13.33 -4.07 -10.67
CA ARG A 208 12.74 -4.47 -9.38
C ARG A 208 11.26 -4.77 -9.49
N HIS A 209 10.48 -3.90 -10.15
CA HIS A 209 9.07 -4.18 -10.43
C HIS A 209 8.89 -5.46 -11.26
N ALA A 210 9.74 -5.69 -12.27
CA ALA A 210 9.75 -6.91 -13.07
C ALA A 210 9.95 -8.15 -12.20
N GLN A 211 10.92 -8.13 -11.29
CA GLN A 211 11.18 -9.22 -10.37
C GLN A 211 9.94 -9.53 -9.51
N TYR A 212 9.35 -8.53 -8.86
CA TYR A 212 8.21 -8.76 -7.97
C TYR A 212 7.02 -9.31 -8.75
N LYS A 213 6.73 -8.76 -9.93
CA LYS A 213 5.65 -9.24 -10.82
C LYS A 213 5.98 -10.53 -11.57
N SER A 214 7.16 -11.12 -11.39
CA SER A 214 7.48 -12.46 -11.87
C SER A 214 6.95 -13.56 -10.94
N ASP A 215 6.58 -13.23 -9.69
CA ASP A 215 6.08 -14.19 -8.71
C ASP A 215 4.69 -14.71 -9.13
N PRO A 216 4.51 -16.04 -9.24
CA PRO A 216 3.28 -16.62 -9.78
C PRO A 216 2.06 -16.39 -8.88
N ASP A 217 2.25 -16.33 -7.56
CA ASP A 217 1.14 -16.12 -6.62
C ASP A 217 0.63 -14.68 -6.73
N LEU A 218 1.55 -13.72 -6.87
CA LEU A 218 1.21 -12.32 -7.12
C LEU A 218 0.56 -12.11 -8.50
N GLN A 219 1.02 -12.81 -9.54
CA GLN A 219 0.35 -12.78 -10.85
C GLN A 219 -1.08 -13.32 -10.77
N ALA A 220 -1.28 -14.42 -10.03
CA ALA A 220 -2.61 -14.99 -9.83
C ALA A 220 -3.55 -14.04 -9.07
N ALA A 221 -3.04 -13.34 -8.05
CA ALA A 221 -3.80 -12.31 -7.33
C ALA A 221 -4.17 -11.12 -8.24
N HIS A 222 -3.23 -10.59 -9.03
CA HIS A 222 -3.49 -9.51 -10.00
C HIS A 222 -4.52 -9.89 -11.08
N ALA A 223 -4.52 -11.15 -11.50
CA ALA A 223 -5.51 -11.67 -12.43
C ALA A 223 -6.89 -11.91 -11.78
N ARG A 224 -7.01 -11.88 -10.44
CA ARG A 224 -8.24 -12.24 -9.72
C ARG A 224 -9.24 -11.10 -9.56
N ALA A 225 -8.76 -9.89 -9.32
CA ALA A 225 -9.58 -8.71 -9.03
C ALA A 225 -8.80 -7.40 -9.32
N PRO A 226 -9.49 -6.24 -9.42
CA PRO A 226 -8.83 -4.95 -9.53
C PRO A 226 -8.05 -4.61 -8.26
N PHE A 227 -6.84 -4.09 -8.43
CA PHE A 227 -6.02 -3.53 -7.37
C PHE A 227 -6.24 -2.02 -7.27
N ILE A 228 -6.52 -1.55 -6.06
CA ILE A 228 -6.57 -0.14 -5.69
C ILE A 228 -5.33 0.10 -4.82
N CYS A 229 -4.30 0.70 -5.42
CA CYS A 229 -2.99 0.85 -4.79
C CYS A 229 -2.74 2.25 -4.27
N VAL A 230 -1.99 2.34 -3.19
CA VAL A 230 -1.20 3.52 -2.84
C VAL A 230 0.21 3.06 -2.52
N TRP A 231 1.20 3.92 -2.71
CA TRP A 231 2.56 3.64 -2.27
C TRP A 231 2.72 3.97 -0.78
N ASP A 232 3.77 3.40 -0.22
CA ASP A 232 4.40 3.88 1.00
C ASP A 232 5.82 4.39 0.67
N ASP A 233 6.81 4.18 1.52
CA ASP A 233 8.16 4.71 1.33
C ASP A 233 9.02 3.82 0.42
N HIS A 234 8.96 2.49 0.56
CA HIS A 234 9.84 1.55 -0.16
C HIS A 234 9.60 1.48 -1.68
N GLU A 235 8.52 2.07 -2.19
CA GLU A 235 8.40 2.38 -3.61
C GLU A 235 9.46 3.36 -4.11
N VAL A 236 10.03 4.18 -3.21
CA VAL A 236 11.14 5.10 -3.45
C VAL A 236 12.36 4.66 -2.63
N ALA A 237 12.34 4.85 -1.32
CA ALA A 237 13.41 4.52 -0.37
C ALA A 237 12.86 4.58 1.07
N ASN A 238 13.40 3.76 1.98
CA ASN A 238 12.98 3.68 3.38
C ASN A 238 12.83 5.05 4.07
N ASP A 239 11.75 5.23 4.85
CA ASP A 239 11.39 6.45 5.59
C ASP A 239 11.40 7.73 4.72
N THR A 240 10.93 7.63 3.48
CA THR A 240 10.80 8.79 2.59
C THR A 240 9.84 9.84 3.16
N TRP A 241 10.25 11.10 3.10
CA TRP A 241 9.45 12.29 3.34
C TRP A 241 9.54 13.27 2.15
N SER A 242 8.85 14.41 2.22
CA SER A 242 8.71 15.34 1.07
C SER A 242 10.04 15.84 0.47
N GLY A 243 11.14 15.83 1.23
CA GLY A 243 12.45 16.34 0.82
C GLY A 243 13.60 15.34 0.87
N GLY A 244 13.39 14.08 1.25
CA GLY A 244 14.47 13.10 1.41
C GLY A 244 13.97 11.72 1.87
N ALA A 245 14.89 10.85 2.22
CA ALA A 245 14.63 9.53 2.79
C ALA A 245 15.78 9.13 3.72
N GLU A 246 15.53 8.26 4.69
CA GLU A 246 16.59 7.72 5.56
C GLU A 246 17.58 6.90 4.73
N ASN A 247 17.08 6.00 3.90
CA ASN A 247 17.89 5.16 3.04
C ASN A 247 18.18 5.83 1.68
N HIS A 248 18.70 7.05 1.72
CA HIS A 248 19.23 7.74 0.55
C HIS A 248 20.46 8.58 0.91
N GLN A 249 21.58 8.37 0.21
CA GLN A 249 22.82 9.11 0.46
C GLN A 249 23.22 9.92 -0.77
N SER A 250 23.01 11.23 -0.71
CA SER A 250 23.21 12.11 -1.87
C SER A 250 24.64 12.14 -2.39
N GLU A 251 25.63 11.86 -1.54
CA GLU A 251 27.05 11.80 -1.93
C GLU A 251 27.36 10.62 -2.85
N THR A 252 26.63 9.51 -2.74
CA THR A 252 26.89 8.27 -3.48
C THR A 252 25.80 7.94 -4.50
N GLU A 253 24.57 8.39 -4.26
CA GLU A 253 23.39 8.05 -5.06
C GLU A 253 22.87 9.22 -5.90
N GLY A 254 23.37 10.44 -5.67
CA GLY A 254 22.95 11.64 -6.38
C GLY A 254 21.75 12.34 -5.75
N ASP A 255 21.01 13.13 -6.54
CA ASP A 255 19.88 13.92 -6.04
C ASP A 255 18.65 13.05 -5.76
N PHE A 256 18.10 13.15 -4.55
CA PHE A 256 16.90 12.45 -4.14
C PHE A 256 15.71 12.68 -5.08
N LEU A 257 15.53 13.90 -5.59
CA LEU A 257 14.43 14.21 -6.51
C LEU A 257 14.56 13.48 -7.84
N VAL A 258 15.79 13.16 -8.27
CA VAL A 258 16.04 12.33 -9.46
C VAL A 258 15.67 10.87 -9.17
N ARG A 259 16.02 10.34 -8.00
CA ARG A 259 15.61 9.00 -7.55
C ARG A 259 14.08 8.89 -7.43
N LYS A 260 13.43 9.86 -6.77
CA LYS A 260 11.96 9.99 -6.68
C LYS A 260 11.33 9.99 -8.07
N ALA A 261 11.80 10.82 -9.00
CA ALA A 261 11.25 10.85 -10.36
C ALA A 261 11.39 9.50 -11.10
N ALA A 262 12.53 8.80 -10.92
CA ALA A 262 12.74 7.47 -11.49
C ALA A 262 11.79 6.42 -10.90
N ALA A 263 11.62 6.42 -9.57
CA ALA A 263 10.71 5.55 -8.84
C ALA A 263 9.26 5.74 -9.28
N LEU A 264 8.77 6.99 -9.29
CA LEU A 264 7.39 7.32 -9.64
C LEU A 264 7.08 6.94 -11.08
N LYS A 265 8.01 7.22 -12.00
CA LYS A 265 7.85 6.80 -13.40
C LYS A 265 7.73 5.28 -13.52
N ALA A 266 8.59 4.51 -12.85
CA ALA A 266 8.49 3.06 -12.85
C ALA A 266 7.17 2.58 -12.21
N TYR A 267 6.74 3.19 -11.10
CA TYR A 267 5.49 2.85 -10.42
C TYR A 267 4.29 3.04 -11.35
N PHE A 268 4.18 4.18 -12.03
CA PHE A 268 3.11 4.42 -13.00
C PHE A 268 3.20 3.52 -14.23
N GLU A 269 4.39 3.10 -14.65
CA GLU A 269 4.53 2.14 -15.75
C GLU A 269 4.06 0.74 -15.35
N TRP A 270 4.37 0.30 -14.13
CA TRP A 270 4.24 -1.10 -13.71
C TRP A 270 2.98 -1.40 -12.88
N MET A 271 2.36 -0.41 -12.26
CA MET A 271 1.17 -0.58 -11.42
C MET A 271 -0.12 -0.27 -12.19
N PRO A 272 -1.23 -0.99 -11.92
CA PRO A 272 -2.51 -0.75 -12.56
C PRO A 272 -3.24 0.46 -11.93
N ILE A 273 -2.56 1.61 -11.87
CA ILE A 273 -3.02 2.85 -11.26
C ILE A 273 -3.10 3.98 -12.30
N ARG A 274 -4.10 4.85 -12.15
CA ARG A 274 -4.20 6.09 -12.93
C ARG A 274 -3.26 7.15 -12.38
N GLU A 275 -2.68 7.93 -13.29
CA GLU A 275 -1.94 9.12 -12.92
C GLU A 275 -2.88 10.18 -12.34
N PRO A 276 -2.40 11.04 -11.43
CA PRO A 276 -3.22 12.10 -10.83
C PRO A 276 -3.89 13.01 -11.88
N GLU A 277 -5.16 13.34 -11.65
CA GLU A 277 -5.96 14.23 -12.51
C GLU A 277 -6.21 15.58 -11.79
N GLY A 278 -6.88 16.53 -12.46
CA GLY A 278 -7.39 17.74 -11.77
C GLY A 278 -6.34 18.78 -11.36
N GLY A 279 -5.13 18.72 -11.91
CA GLY A 279 -4.04 19.66 -11.59
C GLY A 279 -3.19 19.25 -10.37
N LEU A 280 -3.39 18.04 -9.86
CA LEU A 280 -2.50 17.43 -8.88
C LEU A 280 -1.12 17.13 -9.50
N THR A 281 -0.09 17.18 -8.67
CA THR A 281 1.26 16.75 -9.04
C THR A 281 1.33 15.22 -9.09
N GLU A 282 2.33 14.67 -9.78
CA GLU A 282 2.49 13.21 -9.96
C GLU A 282 2.63 12.46 -8.63
N ASP A 283 3.16 13.12 -7.60
CA ASP A 283 3.31 12.57 -6.24
C ASP A 283 2.06 12.70 -5.37
N ALA A 284 0.96 13.27 -5.88
CA ALA A 284 -0.31 13.42 -5.16
C ALA A 284 -1.37 12.42 -5.66
N ILE A 285 -1.15 11.11 -5.40
CA ILE A 285 -2.01 10.01 -5.91
C ILE A 285 -3.28 9.72 -5.10
N TYR A 286 -3.62 10.58 -4.14
CA TYR A 286 -4.82 10.40 -3.33
C TYR A 286 -6.08 10.52 -4.19
N ARG A 287 -7.04 9.61 -3.97
CA ARG A 287 -8.26 9.48 -4.79
C ARG A 287 -9.32 8.65 -4.07
N SER A 288 -10.56 8.69 -4.56
CA SER A 288 -11.69 7.99 -3.95
C SER A 288 -12.43 7.05 -4.89
N PHE A 289 -13.11 6.07 -4.30
CA PHE A 289 -13.88 5.03 -4.98
C PHE A 289 -15.20 4.79 -4.27
N ASP A 290 -16.30 4.91 -5.00
CA ASP A 290 -17.64 4.72 -4.47
C ASP A 290 -18.19 3.34 -4.86
N PHE A 291 -18.42 2.48 -3.87
CA PHE A 291 -19.09 1.20 -4.03
C PHE A 291 -20.60 1.40 -3.90
N GLY A 292 -21.20 1.94 -4.97
CA GLY A 292 -22.64 2.23 -5.04
C GLY A 292 -23.09 3.16 -3.92
N ASP A 293 -24.15 2.77 -3.20
CA ASP A 293 -24.64 3.44 -2.01
C ASP A 293 -24.12 2.84 -0.68
N LEU A 294 -23.18 1.89 -0.74
CA LEU A 294 -22.69 1.17 0.44
C LEU A 294 -21.48 1.86 1.09
N ALA A 295 -20.46 2.20 0.31
CA ALA A 295 -19.19 2.67 0.86
C ALA A 295 -18.48 3.68 -0.03
N SER A 296 -17.75 4.60 0.59
CA SER A 296 -16.73 5.42 -0.07
C SER A 296 -15.35 5.06 0.50
N LEU A 297 -14.44 4.60 -0.34
CA LEU A 297 -13.04 4.37 -0.01
C LEU A 297 -12.21 5.59 -0.46
N LEU A 298 -11.44 6.18 0.45
CA LEU A 298 -10.51 7.26 0.17
C LEU A 298 -9.09 6.73 0.39
N MET A 299 -8.30 6.66 -0.68
CA MET A 299 -6.87 6.33 -0.60
C MET A 299 -6.10 7.64 -0.40
N VAL A 300 -5.36 7.77 0.70
CA VAL A 300 -4.59 8.98 1.05
C VAL A 300 -3.09 8.76 0.83
N GLU A 301 -2.36 9.83 0.56
CA GLU A 301 -0.92 9.86 0.35
C GLU A 301 -0.23 10.47 1.58
N THR A 302 0.66 9.74 2.24
CA THR A 302 1.29 10.19 3.49
C THR A 302 2.81 10.23 3.46
N ARG A 303 3.45 10.23 2.27
CA ARG A 303 4.92 10.19 2.14
C ARG A 303 5.47 11.38 1.37
N LEU A 304 5.01 11.60 0.14
CA LEU A 304 5.73 12.41 -0.83
C LEU A 304 5.27 13.86 -0.91
N VAL A 305 4.02 14.16 -0.57
CA VAL A 305 3.45 15.50 -0.76
C VAL A 305 3.79 16.45 0.38
N ALA A 306 3.46 16.07 1.61
CA ALA A 306 3.45 17.02 2.74
C ALA A 306 4.16 16.51 3.99
N ARG A 307 4.54 15.22 4.04
CA ARG A 307 5.22 14.62 5.17
C ARG A 307 6.50 15.38 5.50
N GLN A 308 6.60 15.79 6.75
CA GLN A 308 7.85 16.27 7.33
C GLN A 308 8.75 15.09 7.72
N GLU A 309 10.06 15.31 7.84
CA GLU A 309 10.98 14.28 8.31
C GLU A 309 10.55 13.70 9.67
N ALA A 310 10.57 12.37 9.77
CA ALA A 310 10.29 11.66 11.00
C ALA A 310 11.33 12.00 12.06
N LEU A 311 10.92 12.08 13.33
CA LEU A 311 11.88 12.24 14.42
C LEU A 311 12.56 10.91 14.69
N SER A 312 13.83 10.95 15.12
CA SER A 312 14.51 9.80 15.70
C SER A 312 14.91 10.07 17.14
N PHE A 313 14.87 9.05 17.99
CA PHE A 313 15.35 9.18 19.36
C PHE A 313 16.85 9.49 19.43
N ALA A 314 17.64 9.05 18.45
CA ALA A 314 19.08 9.25 18.44
C ALA A 314 19.46 10.72 18.19
N THR A 315 18.72 11.41 17.32
CA THR A 315 19.02 12.79 16.90
C THR A 315 18.19 13.82 17.64
N ASP A 316 16.94 13.49 18.00
CA ASP A 316 15.96 14.47 18.42
C ASP A 316 15.63 14.43 19.91
N MET A 317 16.17 13.47 20.66
CA MET A 317 16.05 13.41 22.11
C MET A 317 17.32 13.98 22.76
N PRO A 318 17.30 15.25 23.21
CA PRO A 318 18.48 15.86 23.80
C PRO A 318 18.86 15.17 25.11
N VAL A 319 20.11 15.32 25.52
CA VAL A 319 20.60 14.84 26.80
C VAL A 319 20.95 16.04 27.68
N VAL A 320 20.41 16.06 28.90
CA VAL A 320 20.71 17.07 29.91
C VAL A 320 21.61 16.50 31.01
N GLY A 321 22.44 17.36 31.59
CA GLY A 321 23.45 16.98 32.59
C GLY A 321 24.75 16.49 31.96
N THR A 322 25.70 16.06 32.80
CA THR A 322 27.02 15.57 32.37
C THR A 322 27.45 14.35 33.17
N GLY A 323 28.33 13.53 32.59
CA GLY A 323 28.88 12.34 33.24
C GLY A 323 27.79 11.38 33.70
N ARG A 324 27.81 10.98 34.98
CA ARG A 324 26.84 10.02 35.56
C ARG A 324 25.42 10.59 35.72
N ASN A 325 25.23 11.90 35.57
CA ASN A 325 23.93 12.55 35.69
C ASN A 325 23.28 12.82 34.33
N ALA A 326 23.94 12.45 33.22
CA ALA A 326 23.40 12.58 31.88
C ALA A 326 22.11 11.76 31.76
N ARG A 327 21.03 12.39 31.31
CA ARG A 327 19.74 11.74 31.09
C ARG A 327 18.99 12.36 29.91
N PRO A 328 18.09 11.61 29.25
CA PRO A 328 17.25 12.15 28.20
C PRO A 328 16.36 13.32 28.68
N ASP A 329 16.26 14.37 27.88
CA ASP A 329 15.32 15.48 28.05
C ASP A 329 14.02 15.16 27.33
N VAL A 330 13.17 14.40 28.02
CA VAL A 330 11.89 13.92 27.49
C VAL A 330 10.93 15.08 27.23
N ASP A 331 11.00 16.16 28.01
CA ASP A 331 10.11 17.32 27.86
C ASP A 331 10.47 18.11 26.60
N ALA A 332 11.76 18.33 26.33
CA ALA A 332 12.21 18.94 25.08
C ALA A 332 11.84 18.08 23.86
N PHE A 333 12.01 16.76 23.95
CA PHE A 333 11.59 15.85 22.89
C PHE A 333 10.07 15.91 22.66
N ARG A 334 9.26 15.86 23.72
CA ARG A 334 7.80 15.97 23.63
C ARG A 334 7.35 17.31 23.05
N ALA A 335 8.05 18.40 23.33
CA ALA A 335 7.74 19.70 22.73
C ALA A 335 7.97 19.66 21.21
N LYS A 336 9.04 19.01 20.74
CA LYS A 336 9.30 18.82 19.30
C LYS A 336 8.26 17.88 18.65
N LEU A 337 7.96 16.77 19.31
CA LEU A 337 6.97 15.78 18.85
C LEU A 337 5.56 16.40 18.71
N ASN A 338 5.17 17.25 19.66
CA ASN A 338 3.85 17.90 19.66
C ASN A 338 3.83 19.27 18.98
N ALA A 339 4.88 19.62 18.22
CA ALA A 339 4.89 20.88 17.50
C ALA A 339 3.67 20.97 16.56
N PRO A 340 2.96 22.10 16.54
CA PRO A 340 1.64 22.19 15.89
C PRO A 340 1.71 22.02 14.37
N ASP A 341 2.86 22.24 13.76
CA ASP A 341 3.11 22.12 12.34
C ASP A 341 3.56 20.71 11.90
N ARG A 342 3.80 19.76 12.82
CA ARG A 342 4.08 18.36 12.45
C ARG A 342 2.90 17.75 11.71
N ASP A 343 3.15 17.24 10.50
CA ASP A 343 2.12 16.76 9.59
C ASP A 343 2.60 15.65 8.63
N LEU A 344 1.62 14.87 8.16
CA LEU A 344 1.75 13.86 7.11
C LEU A 344 1.02 14.25 5.82
N LEU A 345 -0.16 14.88 5.94
CA LEU A 345 -1.12 15.02 4.83
C LEU A 345 -1.06 16.38 4.13
N GLY A 346 -0.77 17.43 4.89
CA GLY A 346 -0.94 18.82 4.45
C GLY A 346 -2.40 19.24 4.32
N ASP A 347 -2.62 20.55 4.21
CA ASP A 347 -3.98 21.11 4.30
C ASP A 347 -4.84 20.81 3.07
N ALA A 348 -4.27 20.84 1.87
CA ALA A 348 -5.03 20.59 0.64
C ALA A 348 -5.65 19.19 0.60
N GLN A 349 -4.88 18.16 0.98
CA GLN A 349 -5.38 16.80 1.07
C GLN A 349 -6.37 16.64 2.23
N ARG A 350 -6.15 17.29 3.38
CA ARG A 350 -7.09 17.26 4.51
C ARG A 350 -8.44 17.90 4.15
N ASP A 351 -8.44 19.01 3.41
CA ASP A 351 -9.64 19.65 2.91
C ASP A 351 -10.38 18.76 1.90
N TRP A 352 -9.64 18.06 1.03
CA TRP A 352 -10.19 17.05 0.13
C TRP A 352 -10.82 15.88 0.89
N ILE A 353 -10.16 15.36 1.94
CA ILE A 353 -10.69 14.31 2.82
C ILE A 353 -12.02 14.77 3.44
N ARG A 354 -12.04 15.92 4.12
CA ARG A 354 -13.26 16.46 4.75
C ARG A 354 -14.40 16.58 3.76
N SER A 355 -14.12 17.14 2.58
CA SER A 355 -15.14 17.37 1.54
C SER A 355 -15.69 16.06 0.98
N THR A 356 -14.81 15.08 0.74
CA THR A 356 -15.19 13.76 0.22
C THR A 356 -15.99 12.94 1.24
N LEU A 357 -15.59 12.98 2.52
CA LEU A 357 -16.34 12.35 3.61
C LEU A 357 -17.73 12.99 3.80
N THR A 358 -17.80 14.31 3.74
CA THR A 358 -19.07 15.07 3.80
C THR A 358 -19.99 14.64 2.67
N ALA A 359 -19.49 14.60 1.43
CA ALA A 359 -20.26 14.15 0.27
C ALA A 359 -20.72 12.69 0.39
N SER A 360 -19.86 11.80 0.91
CA SER A 360 -20.21 10.41 1.17
C SER A 360 -21.38 10.27 2.16
N ARG A 361 -21.32 11.01 3.28
CA ARG A 361 -22.38 11.04 4.29
C ARG A 361 -23.68 11.59 3.72
N GLU A 362 -23.61 12.69 2.96
CA GLU A 362 -24.78 13.31 2.33
C GLU A 362 -25.42 12.42 1.26
N ALA A 363 -24.63 11.58 0.59
CA ALA A 363 -25.13 10.54 -0.31
C ALA A 363 -25.76 9.35 0.44
N GLY A 364 -25.78 9.34 1.77
CA GLY A 364 -26.42 8.31 2.59
C GLY A 364 -25.60 7.02 2.73
N ARG A 365 -24.31 7.04 2.37
CA ARG A 365 -23.47 5.83 2.43
C ARG A 365 -23.15 5.47 3.88
N PRO A 366 -23.44 4.23 4.33
CA PRO A 366 -23.15 3.83 5.70
C PRO A 366 -21.66 3.78 5.98
N TRP A 367 -20.80 3.46 5.00
CA TRP A 367 -19.37 3.28 5.26
C TRP A 367 -18.50 4.34 4.60
N GLN A 368 -17.55 4.86 5.38
CA GLN A 368 -16.42 5.65 4.92
C GLN A 368 -15.16 4.88 5.34
N VAL A 369 -14.28 4.63 4.38
CA VAL A 369 -13.04 3.88 4.60
C VAL A 369 -11.87 4.74 4.17
N ILE A 370 -10.86 4.88 5.03
CA ILE A 370 -9.59 5.55 4.72
C ILE A 370 -8.54 4.45 4.49
N GLY A 371 -8.01 4.36 3.28
CA GLY A 371 -6.81 3.57 2.97
C GLY A 371 -5.57 4.44 3.15
N ASN A 372 -4.75 4.11 4.14
CA ASN A 372 -3.56 4.85 4.55
C ASN A 372 -2.41 3.87 4.78
N GLN A 373 -1.18 4.38 4.80
CA GLN A 373 0.06 3.62 4.84
C GLN A 373 0.38 3.13 6.26
N VAL A 374 0.38 4.04 7.24
CA VAL A 374 1.00 3.80 8.57
C VAL A 374 -0.01 3.72 9.71
N VAL A 375 0.27 2.94 10.76
CA VAL A 375 -0.63 2.77 11.93
C VAL A 375 -0.99 4.12 12.56
N MET A 376 -2.29 4.34 12.80
CA MET A 376 -2.88 5.59 13.29
C MET A 376 -3.06 5.63 14.80
N GLY A 377 -3.30 4.46 15.42
CA GLY A 377 -3.44 4.31 16.87
C GLY A 377 -2.29 4.91 17.68
N ARG A 378 -2.59 5.37 18.90
CA ARG A 378 -1.57 5.77 19.86
C ARG A 378 -0.91 4.53 20.46
N VAL A 379 0.36 4.32 20.13
CA VAL A 379 1.15 3.17 20.53
C VAL A 379 2.41 3.64 21.26
N GLN A 380 2.32 3.70 22.58
CA GLN A 380 3.48 3.84 23.45
C GLN A 380 4.32 2.57 23.38
N GLY A 381 5.64 2.75 23.41
CA GLY A 381 6.55 1.62 23.58
C GLY A 381 6.30 0.92 24.92
N PRO A 382 6.33 -0.42 24.97
CA PRO A 382 5.94 -1.13 26.18
C PRO A 382 7.05 -1.09 27.24
N ASP A 383 6.70 -0.68 28.46
CA ASP A 383 7.56 -0.88 29.63
C ASP A 383 7.44 -2.32 30.12
N ILE A 384 8.19 -3.22 29.48
CA ILE A 384 8.17 -4.65 29.80
C ILE A 384 8.60 -4.95 31.24
N THR A 385 9.26 -4.01 31.93
CA THR A 385 9.67 -4.19 33.34
C THR A 385 8.50 -4.10 34.31
N ARG A 386 7.35 -3.55 33.88
CA ARG A 386 6.08 -3.61 34.61
C ARG A 386 5.30 -4.90 34.35
N MET A 387 5.69 -5.63 33.31
CA MET A 387 4.96 -6.80 32.82
C MET A 387 5.64 -8.12 33.22
N ALA A 388 6.94 -8.09 33.51
CA ALA A 388 7.73 -9.25 33.89
C ALA A 388 8.74 -8.89 34.99
N SER A 389 9.12 -9.87 35.81
CA SER A 389 10.13 -9.72 36.85
C SER A 389 11.52 -9.45 36.27
N PRO A 390 12.45 -8.83 37.03
CA PRO A 390 13.82 -8.60 36.57
C PRO A 390 14.55 -9.88 36.11
N LEU A 391 14.26 -11.02 36.73
CA LEU A 391 14.82 -12.31 36.34
C LEU A 391 14.28 -12.77 34.98
N GLU A 392 12.97 -12.65 34.76
CA GLU A 392 12.33 -13.01 33.48
C GLU A 392 12.86 -12.14 32.34
N VAL A 393 12.97 -10.82 32.54
CA VAL A 393 13.57 -9.91 31.56
C VAL A 393 15.02 -10.30 31.27
N THR A 394 15.80 -10.64 32.29
CA THR A 394 17.19 -11.08 32.10
C THR A 394 17.28 -12.37 31.28
N VAL A 395 16.43 -13.36 31.57
CA VAL A 395 16.38 -14.63 30.84
C VAL A 395 15.96 -14.42 29.39
N LEU A 396 14.97 -13.56 29.16
CA LEU A 396 14.48 -13.20 27.83
C LEU A 396 15.58 -12.53 27.00
N LEU A 397 16.27 -11.53 27.57
CA LEU A 397 17.38 -10.86 26.89
C LEU A 397 18.55 -11.82 26.59
N ALA A 398 18.82 -12.78 27.47
CA ALA A 398 19.92 -13.74 27.28
C ALA A 398 19.73 -14.67 26.07
N ARG A 399 18.51 -14.83 25.57
CA ARG A 399 18.19 -15.64 24.38
C ARG A 399 18.41 -14.91 23.06
N LEU A 400 18.51 -13.58 23.10
CA LEU A 400 18.67 -12.76 21.90
C LEU A 400 20.12 -12.72 21.41
N PRO A 401 20.36 -12.60 20.10
CA PRO A 401 21.68 -12.29 19.55
C PRO A 401 22.30 -11.04 20.20
N ALA A 402 23.62 -10.93 20.21
CA ALA A 402 24.30 -9.88 20.97
C ALA A 402 23.95 -8.45 20.53
N ALA A 403 23.84 -8.22 19.20
CA ALA A 403 23.44 -6.93 18.63
C ALA A 403 21.99 -6.57 19.02
N VAL A 404 21.05 -7.46 18.69
CA VAL A 404 19.63 -7.32 19.06
C VAL A 404 19.44 -7.09 20.56
N ARG A 405 20.17 -7.82 21.41
CA ARG A 405 20.10 -7.65 22.86
C ARG A 405 20.50 -6.24 23.32
N ALA A 406 21.46 -5.60 22.65
CA ALA A 406 21.87 -4.24 23.00
C ALA A 406 20.78 -3.22 22.65
N GLU A 407 20.21 -3.33 21.45
CA GLU A 407 19.09 -2.51 20.97
C GLU A 407 17.84 -2.67 21.83
N VAL A 408 17.48 -3.90 22.18
CA VAL A 408 16.33 -4.17 23.04
C VAL A 408 16.55 -3.60 24.44
N ARG A 409 17.76 -3.66 24.99
CA ARG A 409 18.06 -2.99 26.29
C ARG A 409 17.90 -1.48 26.22
N GLN A 410 18.39 -0.86 25.14
CA GLN A 410 18.20 0.57 24.93
C GLN A 410 16.72 0.92 24.81
N SER A 411 15.96 0.14 24.05
CA SER A 411 14.52 0.30 23.88
C SER A 411 13.76 0.17 25.20
N ILE A 412 14.13 -0.78 26.06
CA ILE A 412 13.54 -0.93 27.40
C ILE A 412 13.72 0.34 28.24
N GLU A 413 14.94 0.88 28.30
CA GLU A 413 15.20 2.10 29.07
C GLU A 413 14.49 3.32 28.49
N LEU A 414 14.39 3.38 27.16
CA LEU A 414 13.68 4.42 26.45
C LEU A 414 12.16 4.36 26.72
N PHE A 415 11.53 3.19 26.62
CA PHE A 415 10.08 3.04 26.76
C PHE A 415 9.58 3.24 28.19
N LYS A 416 10.44 3.08 29.20
CA LYS A 416 10.15 3.53 30.58
C LYS A 416 9.85 5.03 30.68
N LEU A 417 10.31 5.82 29.70
CA LEU A 417 10.08 7.26 29.64
C LEU A 417 8.68 7.62 29.09
N GLY A 418 7.91 6.64 28.62
CA GLY A 418 6.58 6.86 28.03
C GLY A 418 6.66 7.65 26.73
N VAL A 419 7.47 7.14 25.80
CA VAL A 419 7.62 7.67 24.44
C VAL A 419 7.03 6.69 23.42
N PRO A 420 6.64 7.17 22.22
CA PRO A 420 6.01 6.30 21.23
C PRO A 420 6.88 5.13 20.78
N PHE A 421 6.23 4.08 20.31
CA PHE A 421 6.88 2.89 19.78
C PHE A 421 7.47 3.12 18.38
N ASN A 422 6.74 3.80 17.51
CA ASN A 422 7.15 4.14 16.15
C ASN A 422 6.96 5.64 15.90
N LEU A 423 8.05 6.35 15.56
CA LEU A 423 8.01 7.79 15.24
C LEU A 423 7.83 8.06 13.74
N ASP A 424 7.89 7.02 12.92
CA ASP A 424 7.60 7.09 11.49
C ASP A 424 6.09 6.93 11.20
N SER A 425 5.33 6.39 12.15
CA SER A 425 3.86 6.34 12.07
C SER A 425 3.18 7.64 12.54
N TRP A 426 1.84 7.65 12.63
CA TRP A 426 1.07 8.80 13.13
C TRP A 426 1.47 9.26 14.55
N ASP A 427 2.14 8.42 15.32
CA ASP A 427 2.67 8.79 16.62
C ASP A 427 3.84 9.79 16.56
N GLY A 428 4.53 9.88 15.42
CA GLY A 428 5.47 10.96 15.12
C GLY A 428 4.81 12.30 14.79
N TYR A 429 3.49 12.31 14.57
CA TYR A 429 2.73 13.46 14.07
C TYR A 429 1.41 13.68 14.84
N PRO A 430 1.45 13.76 16.20
CA PRO A 430 0.24 13.84 17.01
C PRO A 430 -0.64 15.04 16.66
N ALA A 431 -0.06 16.21 16.35
CA ALA A 431 -0.82 17.38 15.94
C ALA A 431 -1.53 17.17 14.58
N GLY A 432 -0.85 16.55 13.62
CA GLY A 432 -1.42 16.14 12.33
C GLY A 432 -2.56 15.15 12.49
N ARG A 433 -2.42 14.16 13.38
CA ARG A 433 -3.45 13.17 13.72
C ARG A 433 -4.72 13.84 14.25
N GLU A 434 -4.59 14.76 15.22
CA GLU A 434 -5.76 15.48 15.76
C GLU A 434 -6.45 16.35 14.69
N ARG A 435 -5.70 16.96 13.76
CA ARG A 435 -6.32 17.69 12.65
C ARG A 435 -7.09 16.78 11.70
N LEU A 436 -6.60 15.56 11.45
CA LEU A 436 -7.34 14.57 10.67
C LEU A 436 -8.61 14.12 11.40
N TYR A 437 -8.53 13.84 12.70
CA TYR A 437 -9.72 13.54 13.52
C TYR A 437 -10.73 14.70 13.53
N GLY A 438 -10.24 15.94 13.55
CA GLY A 438 -11.06 17.13 13.34
C GLY A 438 -11.80 17.11 12.01
N ALA A 439 -11.12 16.73 10.92
CA ALA A 439 -11.76 16.59 9.61
C ALA A 439 -12.86 15.50 9.59
N PHE A 440 -12.68 14.40 10.32
CA PHE A 440 -13.72 13.37 10.48
C PHE A 440 -14.93 13.91 11.26
N ALA A 441 -14.67 14.63 12.36
CA ALA A 441 -15.70 15.25 13.18
C ALA A 441 -16.48 16.33 12.42
N ASP A 442 -15.79 17.20 11.67
CA ASP A 442 -16.41 18.22 10.81
C ASP A 442 -17.30 17.58 9.72
N ALA A 443 -16.84 16.47 9.16
CA ALA A 443 -17.61 15.66 8.22
C ALA A 443 -18.71 14.81 8.91
N GLY A 444 -18.81 14.81 10.24
CA GLY A 444 -19.84 14.08 10.99
C GLY A 444 -19.80 12.56 10.77
N VAL A 445 -18.60 11.98 10.61
CA VAL A 445 -18.39 10.55 10.36
C VAL A 445 -17.37 9.96 11.32
N GLN A 446 -17.43 8.63 11.48
CA GLN A 446 -16.42 7.83 12.16
C GLN A 446 -15.96 6.76 11.17
N PRO A 447 -14.90 7.00 10.38
CA PRO A 447 -14.50 6.08 9.33
C PRO A 447 -13.89 4.79 9.89
N ILE A 448 -13.79 3.79 9.01
CA ILE A 448 -12.83 2.68 9.17
C ILE A 448 -11.50 3.13 8.57
N VAL A 449 -10.41 2.95 9.30
CA VAL A 449 -9.04 3.22 8.84
C VAL A 449 -8.36 1.89 8.54
N LEU A 450 -7.70 1.82 7.38
CA LEU A 450 -6.84 0.72 6.99
C LEU A 450 -5.38 1.20 7.01
N ALA A 451 -4.48 0.35 7.50
CA ALA A 451 -3.04 0.64 7.58
C ALA A 451 -2.19 -0.58 7.21
N GLY A 452 -0.95 -0.34 6.80
CA GLY A 452 0.12 -1.30 6.52
C GLY A 452 1.38 -0.97 7.31
N ASP A 453 2.53 -0.87 6.62
CA ASP A 453 3.88 -0.46 7.11
C ASP A 453 4.46 -1.37 8.21
N SER A 454 3.77 -1.50 9.34
CA SER A 454 4.30 -2.05 10.59
C SER A 454 4.62 -3.56 10.58
N HIS A 455 4.31 -4.25 9.48
CA HIS A 455 4.47 -5.70 9.30
C HIS A 455 3.73 -6.57 10.35
N ALA A 456 2.68 -6.02 10.97
CA ALA A 456 1.94 -6.63 12.05
C ALA A 456 0.44 -6.37 11.90
N PHE A 457 -0.40 -7.26 12.43
CA PHE A 457 -1.83 -6.98 12.50
C PHE A 457 -2.13 -6.07 13.67
N TRP A 458 -2.97 -5.06 13.45
CA TRP A 458 -3.49 -4.20 14.51
C TRP A 458 -5.00 -4.04 14.40
N VAL A 459 -5.66 -4.00 15.55
CA VAL A 459 -7.07 -3.62 15.67
C VAL A 459 -7.18 -2.57 16.75
N ASN A 460 -7.52 -1.34 16.36
CA ASN A 460 -7.51 -0.20 17.28
C ASN A 460 -8.86 0.53 17.34
N ASP A 461 -9.23 0.96 18.54
CA ASP A 461 -10.34 1.88 18.81
C ASP A 461 -9.79 3.30 18.96
N LEU A 462 -9.79 4.06 17.88
CA LEU A 462 -9.12 5.35 17.78
C LEU A 462 -9.92 6.45 18.47
N LYS A 463 -9.31 7.17 19.41
CA LYS A 463 -9.93 8.26 20.17
C LYS A 463 -9.27 9.59 19.86
N ASP A 464 -10.05 10.67 19.85
CA ASP A 464 -9.51 12.04 19.82
C ASP A 464 -8.90 12.43 21.19
N ALA A 465 -8.24 13.58 21.26
CA ALA A 465 -7.67 14.08 22.52
C ALA A 465 -8.69 14.29 23.66
N SER A 466 -10.00 14.33 23.35
CA SER A 466 -11.08 14.42 24.35
C SER A 466 -11.58 13.04 24.83
N GLY A 467 -11.04 11.95 24.28
CA GLY A 467 -11.43 10.58 24.59
C GLY A 467 -12.66 10.08 23.81
N ARG A 468 -13.16 10.86 22.84
CA ARG A 468 -14.27 10.42 21.97
C ARG A 468 -13.72 9.59 20.83
N ARG A 469 -14.42 8.51 20.45
CA ARG A 469 -14.05 7.71 19.29
C ARG A 469 -14.06 8.55 18.01
N ALA A 470 -12.92 8.59 17.33
CA ALA A 470 -12.74 9.21 16.03
C ALA A 470 -12.94 8.19 14.89
N ALA A 471 -12.44 6.96 15.04
CA ALA A 471 -12.48 5.93 14.01
C ALA A 471 -12.22 4.53 14.62
N VAL A 472 -12.33 3.50 13.79
CA VAL A 472 -11.82 2.15 14.09
C VAL A 472 -10.73 1.82 13.08
N GLU A 473 -9.69 1.10 13.48
CA GLU A 473 -8.56 0.77 12.61
C GLU A 473 -8.38 -0.74 12.47
N PHE A 474 -8.16 -1.18 11.23
CA PHE A 474 -7.67 -2.51 10.89
C PHE A 474 -6.37 -2.38 10.09
N ALA A 475 -5.24 -2.60 10.76
CA ALA A 475 -3.96 -2.64 10.08
C ALA A 475 -3.64 -4.08 9.65
N THR A 476 -3.27 -4.25 8.39
CA THR A 476 -2.86 -5.54 7.85
C THR A 476 -1.41 -5.84 8.22
N SER A 477 -1.12 -7.13 8.45
CA SER A 477 0.26 -7.59 8.49
C SER A 477 0.89 -7.60 7.10
N ALA A 478 2.19 -7.86 7.07
CA ALA A 478 2.96 -8.04 5.86
C ALA A 478 2.62 -9.35 5.14
N ILE A 479 2.70 -9.31 3.81
CA ILE A 479 2.70 -10.51 2.96
C ILE A 479 3.95 -11.35 3.23
N SER A 480 5.12 -10.71 3.34
CA SER A 480 6.40 -11.43 3.58
C SER A 480 7.49 -10.63 4.29
N SER A 481 7.31 -9.33 4.52
CA SER A 481 8.30 -8.49 5.21
C SER A 481 8.44 -8.86 6.70
N PRO A 482 9.66 -8.88 7.27
CA PRO A 482 9.88 -9.23 8.67
C PRO A 482 9.44 -8.09 9.60
N SER A 483 8.76 -8.46 10.68
CA SER A 483 8.26 -7.51 11.69
C SER A 483 9.26 -7.30 12.83
N PRO A 484 9.08 -6.25 13.65
CA PRO A 484 9.83 -6.11 14.91
C PRO A 484 9.77 -7.38 15.78
N GLY A 485 8.61 -8.04 15.85
CA GLY A 485 8.44 -9.31 16.58
C GLY A 485 9.33 -10.46 16.08
N ASP A 486 9.59 -10.52 14.77
CA ASP A 486 10.47 -11.53 14.17
C ASP A 486 11.95 -11.34 14.60
N HIS A 487 12.34 -10.11 14.92
CA HIS A 487 13.70 -9.79 15.40
C HIS A 487 13.89 -10.08 16.89
N VAL A 488 12.82 -10.04 17.68
CA VAL A 488 12.85 -10.26 19.14
C VAL A 488 12.17 -11.57 19.56
N GLN A 489 12.47 -12.67 18.86
CA GLN A 489 11.83 -13.96 19.09
C GLN A 489 11.83 -14.37 20.57
N GLY A 490 10.65 -14.74 21.07
CA GLY A 490 10.43 -15.12 22.48
C GLY A 490 10.09 -13.94 23.40
N VAL A 491 10.19 -12.70 22.92
CA VAL A 491 9.56 -11.53 23.56
C VAL A 491 8.11 -11.46 23.11
N PRO A 492 7.12 -11.47 24.02
CA PRO A 492 5.71 -11.34 23.65
C PRO A 492 5.36 -9.89 23.31
N LEU A 493 6.05 -9.31 22.32
CA LEU A 493 5.99 -7.88 21.99
C LEU A 493 4.57 -7.41 21.69
N GLY A 494 3.81 -8.15 20.89
CA GLY A 494 2.41 -7.81 20.57
C GLY A 494 1.52 -7.75 21.80
N ALA A 495 1.64 -8.73 22.72
CA ALA A 495 0.91 -8.72 23.98
C ALA A 495 1.35 -7.57 24.90
N ALA A 496 2.64 -7.21 24.87
CA ALA A 496 3.18 -6.08 25.61
C ALA A 496 2.62 -4.74 25.11
N LEU A 497 2.55 -4.57 23.79
CA LEU A 497 1.97 -3.39 23.15
C LEU A 497 0.47 -3.28 23.44
N ASN A 498 -0.28 -4.38 23.33
CA ASN A 498 -1.70 -4.42 23.67
C ASN A 498 -1.95 -3.99 25.13
N ALA A 499 -1.27 -4.62 26.09
CA ALA A 499 -1.46 -4.32 27.51
C ALA A 499 -1.05 -2.89 27.92
N ALA A 500 -0.13 -2.26 27.17
CA ALA A 500 0.37 -0.92 27.46
C ALA A 500 -0.52 0.20 26.89
N ASN A 501 -1.42 -0.10 25.95
CA ASN A 501 -2.08 0.91 25.13
C ASN A 501 -3.61 0.70 25.10
N GLU A 502 -4.36 1.68 25.59
CA GLU A 502 -5.83 1.61 25.71
C GLU A 502 -6.54 1.46 24.36
N GLU A 503 -6.01 2.07 23.30
CA GLU A 503 -6.63 2.00 21.96
C GLU A 503 -6.38 0.66 21.27
N VAL A 504 -5.40 -0.13 21.70
CA VAL A 504 -4.95 -1.33 21.00
C VAL A 504 -5.70 -2.55 21.53
N LEU A 505 -6.65 -3.06 20.76
CA LEU A 505 -7.40 -4.28 21.11
C LEU A 505 -6.63 -5.54 20.72
N LEU A 506 -5.90 -5.47 19.61
CA LEU A 506 -5.04 -6.54 19.13
C LEU A 506 -3.77 -5.95 18.51
N CYS A 507 -2.63 -6.55 18.82
CA CYS A 507 -1.39 -6.40 18.07
C CYS A 507 -0.76 -7.79 17.91
N ASP A 508 -0.73 -8.33 16.70
CA ASP A 508 0.00 -9.56 16.37
C ASP A 508 1.25 -9.23 15.57
N GLN A 509 2.41 -9.44 16.20
CA GLN A 509 3.72 -9.06 15.69
C GLN A 509 4.42 -10.17 14.92
N THR A 510 3.80 -11.31 14.62
CA THR A 510 4.51 -12.44 14.01
C THR A 510 3.77 -13.05 12.83
N ALA A 511 2.44 -13.10 12.86
CA ALA A 511 1.64 -13.64 11.77
C ALA A 511 1.88 -12.86 10.47
N LYS A 512 1.90 -13.57 9.34
CA LYS A 512 1.97 -12.99 7.97
C LYS A 512 0.68 -13.29 7.23
N GLY A 513 0.21 -12.32 6.44
CA GLY A 513 -1.07 -12.47 5.74
C GLY A 513 -1.70 -11.14 5.34
N PHE A 514 -3.04 -11.09 5.38
CA PHE A 514 -3.83 -9.96 4.91
C PHE A 514 -5.13 -9.82 5.72
N VAL A 515 -5.78 -8.66 5.66
CA VAL A 515 -7.15 -8.49 6.20
C VAL A 515 -8.18 -8.67 5.10
N LEU A 516 -9.20 -9.50 5.33
CA LEU A 516 -10.40 -9.55 4.47
C LEU A 516 -11.50 -8.71 5.12
N LEU A 517 -11.81 -7.56 4.53
CA LEU A 517 -12.87 -6.65 4.96
C LEU A 517 -14.13 -6.88 4.12
N THR A 518 -15.20 -7.34 4.76
CA THR A 518 -16.53 -7.43 4.17
C THR A 518 -17.41 -6.33 4.74
N LEU A 519 -17.96 -5.49 3.87
CA LEU A 519 -18.93 -4.45 4.22
C LEU A 519 -20.31 -4.88 3.75
N THR A 520 -21.31 -4.70 4.61
CA THR A 520 -22.74 -4.83 4.30
C THR A 520 -23.46 -3.57 4.81
N PRO A 521 -24.72 -3.28 4.45
CA PRO A 521 -25.41 -2.09 4.96
C PRO A 521 -25.44 -1.95 6.49
N THR A 522 -25.31 -3.06 7.22
CA THR A 522 -25.47 -3.11 8.69
C THR A 522 -24.21 -3.53 9.45
N GLU A 523 -23.18 -4.05 8.79
CA GLU A 523 -21.99 -4.58 9.46
C GLU A 523 -20.74 -4.46 8.58
N ALA A 524 -19.63 -4.09 9.21
CA ALA A 524 -18.29 -4.31 8.70
C ALA A 524 -17.63 -5.47 9.46
N LYS A 525 -17.14 -6.47 8.73
CA LYS A 525 -16.44 -7.64 9.27
C LYS A 525 -15.01 -7.69 8.74
N ALA A 526 -14.03 -7.69 9.63
CA ALA A 526 -12.61 -7.80 9.31
C ALA A 526 -12.07 -9.16 9.79
N GLU A 527 -11.61 -9.99 8.85
CA GLU A 527 -11.00 -11.30 9.12
C GLU A 527 -9.49 -11.21 8.90
N LEU A 528 -8.69 -11.53 9.92
CA LEU A 528 -7.23 -11.48 9.84
C LEU A 528 -6.73 -12.83 9.30
N HIS A 529 -6.60 -12.93 7.98
CA HIS A 529 -6.12 -14.15 7.31
C HIS A 529 -4.62 -14.29 7.44
N THR A 530 -4.16 -15.50 7.74
CA THR A 530 -2.75 -15.82 7.96
C THR A 530 -2.32 -17.05 7.20
N VAL A 531 -1.02 -17.14 6.94
CA VAL A 531 -0.36 -18.35 6.46
C VAL A 531 0.61 -18.88 7.51
N SER A 532 0.69 -20.20 7.67
CA SER A 532 1.53 -20.82 8.71
C SER A 532 3.03 -20.65 8.49
N THR A 533 3.45 -20.37 7.25
CA THR A 533 4.83 -20.05 6.90
C THR A 533 4.92 -19.30 5.58
N ILE A 534 5.95 -18.47 5.44
CA ILE A 534 6.39 -17.85 4.19
C ILE A 534 7.72 -18.45 3.70
N PHE A 535 8.19 -19.55 4.30
CA PHE A 535 9.50 -20.17 4.00
C PHE A 535 9.40 -21.50 3.24
N ASP A 536 8.20 -22.04 3.05
CA ASP A 536 7.92 -23.26 2.27
C ASP A 536 6.58 -23.04 1.52
N LYS A 537 6.41 -23.68 0.35
CA LYS A 537 5.15 -23.65 -0.42
C LYS A 537 4.10 -24.63 0.13
N ARG A 538 4.48 -25.49 1.09
CA ARG A 538 3.56 -26.28 1.91
C ARG A 538 3.23 -25.50 3.17
N TYR A 539 2.06 -24.89 3.17
CA TYR A 539 1.57 -24.06 4.27
C TYR A 539 0.08 -24.31 4.46
N ASP A 540 -0.43 -23.92 5.62
CA ASP A 540 -1.86 -23.88 5.93
C ASP A 540 -2.30 -22.41 5.98
N ALA A 541 -3.52 -22.15 5.52
CA ALA A 541 -4.16 -20.85 5.66
C ALA A 541 -5.24 -20.92 6.74
N SER A 542 -5.35 -19.88 7.56
CA SER A 542 -6.34 -19.80 8.63
C SER A 542 -6.74 -18.35 8.89
N VAL A 543 -7.81 -18.15 9.68
CA VAL A 543 -8.19 -16.84 10.20
C VAL A 543 -7.74 -16.78 11.66
N LEU A 544 -6.89 -15.80 11.99
CA LEU A 544 -6.36 -15.59 13.34
C LEU A 544 -7.43 -15.07 14.29
N LYS A 545 -8.13 -14.02 13.85
CA LYS A 545 -9.21 -13.35 14.58
C LYS A 545 -10.18 -12.72 13.60
N THR A 546 -11.42 -12.55 14.05
CA THR A 546 -12.47 -11.83 13.33
C THR A 546 -13.01 -10.73 14.23
N TYR A 547 -13.14 -9.53 13.68
CA TYR A 547 -13.74 -8.38 14.34
C TYR A 547 -14.92 -7.86 13.54
N THR A 548 -15.96 -7.43 14.24
CA THR A 548 -17.16 -6.85 13.64
C THR A 548 -17.43 -5.46 14.20
N VAL A 549 -18.01 -4.61 13.36
CA VAL A 549 -18.50 -3.28 13.69
C VAL A 549 -19.90 -3.15 13.11
N ALA A 550 -20.91 -3.09 13.98
CA ALA A 550 -22.28 -2.87 13.55
C ALA A 550 -22.50 -1.41 13.15
N LYS A 551 -23.30 -1.17 12.11
CA LYS A 551 -23.80 0.17 11.79
C LYS A 551 -24.99 0.49 12.68
N THR A 552 -24.93 1.59 13.41
CA THR A 552 -25.99 2.05 14.33
C THR A 552 -26.54 3.40 13.89
N ALA A 553 -27.64 3.84 14.51
CA ALA A 553 -28.21 5.17 14.26
C ALA A 553 -27.25 6.31 14.66
N ASP A 554 -26.38 6.06 15.64
CA ASP A 554 -25.43 7.04 16.19
C ASP A 554 -24.04 6.97 15.53
N GLY A 555 -23.84 6.08 14.54
CA GLY A 555 -22.56 5.91 13.85
C GLY A 555 -22.10 4.45 13.81
N ASN A 556 -20.80 4.22 14.05
CA ASN A 556 -20.23 2.88 14.10
C ASN A 556 -20.28 2.36 15.54
N GLY A 557 -20.82 1.14 15.72
CA GLY A 557 -20.88 0.44 17.01
C GLY A 557 -19.51 0.07 17.57
N PRO A 558 -19.46 -0.57 18.75
CA PRO A 558 -18.19 -1.06 19.32
C PRO A 558 -17.52 -2.08 18.40
N LEU A 559 -16.18 -2.14 18.46
CA LEU A 559 -15.42 -3.27 17.93
C LEU A 559 -15.70 -4.50 18.79
N VAL A 560 -16.17 -5.57 18.15
CA VAL A 560 -16.49 -6.84 18.81
C VAL A 560 -15.68 -7.95 18.17
N GLU A 561 -14.87 -8.63 18.98
CA GLU A 561 -14.23 -9.89 18.59
C GLU A 561 -15.29 -11.00 18.56
N SER A 562 -15.41 -11.70 17.43
CA SER A 562 -16.43 -12.73 17.18
C SER A 562 -15.87 -14.13 17.09
#